data_AF-A0A127SZ82-F1
#
_entry.id   AF-A0A127SZ82-F1
#
_cell.length_a   1.000
_cell.length_b   1.000
_cell.length_c   1.000
_cell.angle_alpha   90.00
_cell.angle_beta   90.00
_cell.angle_gamma   90.00
#
_symmetry.space_group_name_H-M   'P 1'
#
loop_
_entity.id
_entity.type
_entity.pdbx_description
1 polymer ?
#
loop_
_entity_poly.entity_id
_entity_poly.type
_entity_poly.pdbx_seq_one_letter_code
_entity_poly.pdbx_strand_id
1 'polypeptide(L)' 'GLPALEALMLPVESVFESLPLLVVEPWVEQHLYNGCPTSRYPAADGRYRVRNVAGQFLGLANIVQGVLRVEKLFVERN' A
#
# COMPACT_ATOMS: atom_id res chain seq x y z
N GLY A 1 -26.90 11.99 12.61
CA GLY A 1 -26.91 11.47 11.23
C GLY A 1 -25.55 10.93 10.87
N LEU A 2 -25.46 10.09 9.83
CA LEU A 2 -24.22 9.49 9.29
C LEU A 2 -22.95 10.35 9.31
N PRO A 3 -22.95 11.67 8.97
CA PRO A 3 -21.73 12.48 8.99
C PRO A 3 -21.07 12.63 10.37
N ALA A 4 -21.84 12.54 11.47
CA ALA A 4 -21.27 12.57 12.82
C ALA A 4 -20.55 11.24 13.17
N LEU A 5 -20.95 10.13 12.52
CA LEU A 5 -20.32 8.82 12.72
C LEU A 5 -19.06 8.69 11.85
N GLU A 6 -19.09 9.17 10.61
CA GLU A 6 -17.92 9.20 9.72
C GLU A 6 -16.77 10.01 10.32
N ALA A 7 -17.06 11.12 11.01
CA ALA A 7 -16.05 11.93 11.70
C ALA A 7 -15.36 11.21 12.87
N LEU A 8 -15.95 10.12 13.37
CA LEU A 8 -15.35 9.28 14.42
C LEU A 8 -14.51 8.13 13.83
N MET A 9 -14.57 7.89 12.53
CA MET A 9 -13.79 6.86 11.87
C MET A 9 -12.35 7.32 11.67
N LEU A 10 -11.40 6.50 12.09
CA LEU A 10 -10.00 6.72 11.78
C LEU A 10 -9.73 6.36 10.31
N PRO A 11 -8.91 7.14 9.59
CA PRO A 11 -8.42 6.74 8.28
C PRO A 11 -7.71 5.39 8.39
N VAL A 12 -8.01 4.45 7.49
CA VAL A 12 -7.44 3.10 7.53
C VAL A 12 -5.90 3.09 7.57
N GLU A 13 -5.26 4.08 6.92
CA GLU A 13 -3.80 4.21 6.93
C GLU A 13 -3.23 4.51 8.33
N SER A 14 -3.97 5.21 9.21
CA SER A 14 -3.44 5.59 10.53
C SER A 14 -3.16 4.37 11.42
N VAL A 15 -3.90 3.28 11.21
CA VAL A 15 -3.66 1.98 11.85
C VAL A 15 -2.26 1.42 11.52
N PHE A 16 -1.67 1.85 10.40
CA PHE A 16 -0.41 1.35 9.87
C PHE A 16 0.73 2.38 9.95
N GLU A 17 0.59 3.48 10.68
CA GLU A 17 1.60 4.54 10.78
C GLU A 17 2.98 4.06 11.26
N SER A 18 3.02 2.98 12.05
CA SER A 18 4.27 2.37 12.51
C SER A 18 5.06 1.65 11.41
N LEU A 19 4.45 1.37 10.26
CA LEU A 19 5.13 0.75 9.11
C LEU A 19 5.85 1.80 8.26
N PRO A 20 7.03 1.45 7.69
CA PRO A 20 7.71 2.31 6.73
C PRO A 20 6.85 2.55 5.50
N LEU A 21 6.94 3.76 4.95
CA LEU A 21 6.25 4.16 3.72
C LEU A 21 7.05 3.72 2.49
N LEU A 22 6.37 3.12 1.54
CA LEU A 22 6.86 2.86 0.19
C LEU A 22 5.99 3.61 -0.83
N VAL A 23 6.59 4.54 -1.56
CA VAL A 23 5.94 5.17 -2.72
C VAL A 23 6.36 4.39 -3.95
N VAL A 24 5.38 3.92 -4.73
CA VAL A 24 5.62 3.06 -5.89
C VAL A 24 5.41 3.80 -7.22
N GLU A 25 6.26 3.48 -8.19
CA GLU A 25 6.11 3.91 -9.58
C GLU A 25 4.84 3.31 -10.23
N PRO A 26 4.26 3.95 -11.26
CA PRO A 26 2.98 3.50 -11.85
C PRO A 26 2.97 2.05 -12.36
N TRP A 27 4.09 1.57 -12.91
CA TRP A 27 4.20 0.19 -13.39
C TRP A 27 4.23 -0.83 -12.23
N VAL A 28 4.80 -0.44 -11.08
CA VAL A 28 4.79 -1.25 -9.86
C VAL A 28 3.41 -1.25 -9.23
N GLU A 29 2.75 -0.08 -9.19
CA GLU A 29 1.35 0.02 -8.78
C GLU A 29 0.47 -0.93 -9.61
N GLN A 30 0.64 -0.95 -10.94
CA GLN A 30 -0.07 -1.88 -11.81
C GLN A 30 0.21 -3.36 -11.48
N HIS A 31 1.46 -3.71 -11.16
CA HIS A 31 1.81 -5.06 -10.70
C HIS A 31 1.10 -5.41 -9.39
N LEU A 32 1.09 -4.50 -8.40
CA LEU A 32 0.42 -4.70 -7.13
C LEU A 32 -1.09 -4.90 -7.31
N TYR A 33 -1.74 -4.08 -8.15
CA TYR A 33 -3.14 -4.27 -8.50
C TYR A 33 -3.41 -5.66 -9.08
N ASN A 34 -2.48 -6.20 -9.86
CA ASN A 34 -2.59 -7.51 -10.49
C ASN A 34 -2.14 -8.68 -9.60
N GLY A 35 -1.65 -8.41 -8.39
CA GLY A 35 -1.03 -9.43 -7.55
C GLY A 35 0.29 -9.98 -8.12
N CYS A 36 0.87 -9.31 -9.12
CA CYS A 36 2.12 -9.71 -9.75
C CYS A 36 3.31 -9.33 -8.85
N PRO A 37 4.22 -10.26 -8.54
CA PRO A 37 5.46 -9.96 -7.83
C PRO A 37 6.39 -9.07 -8.66
N THR A 38 7.15 -8.20 -8.00
CA THR A 38 8.22 -7.41 -8.61
C THR A 38 9.57 -7.81 -8.02
N SER A 39 10.42 -8.43 -8.84
CA SER A 39 11.74 -8.94 -8.42
C SER A 39 12.80 -7.85 -8.44
N ARG A 40 13.88 -8.06 -7.66
CA ARG A 40 15.02 -7.12 -7.53
C ARG A 40 14.56 -5.71 -7.16
N TYR A 41 13.57 -5.63 -6.29
CA TYR A 41 12.98 -4.37 -5.88
C TYR A 41 13.97 -3.58 -5.00
N PRO A 42 14.25 -2.30 -5.28
CA PRO A 42 15.34 -1.55 -4.67
C PRO A 42 14.96 -0.94 -3.31
N ALA A 43 14.47 -1.77 -2.39
CA ALA A 43 14.21 -1.40 -1.00
C ALA A 43 14.55 -2.58 -0.07
N ALA A 44 14.72 -2.29 1.22
CA ALA A 44 15.02 -3.31 2.21
C ALA A 44 13.88 -4.34 2.32
N ASP A 45 14.21 -5.55 2.78
CA ASP A 45 13.20 -6.53 3.15
C ASP A 45 12.37 -6.00 4.34
N GLY A 46 11.06 -6.21 4.28
CA GLY A 46 10.15 -5.71 5.30
C GLY A 46 8.73 -5.44 4.78
N ARG A 47 7.86 -5.13 5.73
CA ARG A 47 6.45 -4.80 5.46
C ARG A 47 6.26 -3.29 5.38
N TYR A 48 5.53 -2.84 4.38
CA TYR A 48 5.37 -1.43 4.04
C TYR A 48 3.91 -1.04 3.93
N ARG A 49 3.61 0.20 4.33
CA ARG A 49 2.43 0.91 3.81
C ARG A 49 2.78 1.50 2.46
N VAL A 50 1.90 1.34 1.48
CA VAL A 50 2.16 1.67 0.08
C VAL A 50 1.28 2.83 -0.35
N ARG A 51 1.90 3.83 -1.00
CA ARG A 51 1.21 4.90 -1.70
C ARG A 51 1.63 4.92 -3.17
N ASN A 52 0.74 5.37 -4.05
CA ASN A 52 1.14 5.73 -5.41
C ASN A 52 1.78 7.12 -5.44
N VAL A 53 2.29 7.52 -6.60
CA VAL A 53 2.93 8.82 -6.83
C VAL A 53 1.97 10.01 -6.62
N ALA A 54 0.65 9.79 -6.70
CA ALA A 54 -0.37 10.80 -6.38
C ALA A 54 -0.63 10.93 -4.87
N GLY A 55 0.05 10.13 -4.04
CA GLY A 55 -0.10 10.12 -2.58
C GLY A 55 -1.30 9.32 -2.08
N GLN A 56 -2.04 8.63 -2.94
CA GLN A 56 -3.15 7.76 -2.55
C GLN A 56 -2.60 6.53 -1.83
N PHE A 57 -3.15 6.23 -0.65
CA PHE A 57 -2.87 4.98 0.05
C PHE A 57 -3.48 3.80 -0.71
N LEU A 58 -2.62 2.88 -1.17
CA LEU A 58 -3.03 1.68 -1.89
C LEU A 58 -3.28 0.52 -0.91
N GLY A 59 -2.39 0.35 0.06
CA GLY A 59 -2.46 -0.70 1.06
C GLY A 59 -1.11 -1.17 1.57
N LEU A 60 -0.96 -2.48 1.75
CA LEU A 60 0.21 -3.11 2.34
C LEU A 60 0.92 -4.00 1.33
N ALA A 61 2.24 -3.98 1.37
CA ALA A 61 3.10 -4.88 0.61
C ALA A 61 4.27 -5.34 1.47
N ASN A 62 4.87 -6.46 1.07
CA ASN A 62 6.04 -7.02 1.75
C ASN A 62 7.15 -7.26 0.73
N ILE A 63 8.39 -6.99 1.14
CA ILE A 63 9.59 -7.31 0.38
C ILE A 63 10.29 -8.44 1.13
N VAL A 64 10.48 -9.56 0.44
CA VAL A 64 11.21 -10.71 0.95
C VAL A 64 12.21 -11.15 -0.10
N GLN A 65 13.48 -11.16 0.27
CA GLN A 65 14.62 -11.44 -0.59
C GLN A 65 14.62 -10.56 -1.86
N GLY A 66 14.32 -9.27 -1.69
CA GLY A 66 14.23 -8.31 -2.78
C GLY A 66 13.06 -8.54 -3.75
N VAL A 67 12.04 -9.32 -3.37
CA VAL A 67 10.81 -9.50 -4.16
C VAL A 67 9.64 -8.83 -3.45
N LEU A 68 9.13 -7.76 -4.05
CA LEU A 68 7.93 -7.06 -3.60
C LEU A 68 6.67 -7.84 -3.98
N ARG A 69 5.77 -8.03 -3.02
CA ARG A 69 4.45 -8.66 -3.20
C ARG A 69 3.38 -7.85 -2.48
N VAL A 70 2.20 -7.77 -3.09
CA VAL A 70 1.02 -7.23 -2.42
C VAL A 70 0.60 -8.13 -1.27
N GLU A 71 0.23 -7.54 -0.14
CA GLU A 71 -0.36 -8.26 0.99
C GLU A 71 -1.87 -7.98 1.07
N LYS A 72 -2.25 -6.70 1.02
CA LYS A 72 -3.65 -6.26 1.06
C LYS A 72 -3.79 -4.89 0.41
N LEU A 73 -4.71 -4.73 -0.52
CA LEU A 73 -5.11 -3.41 -1.02
C LEU A 73 -6.43 -2.96 -0.37
N PHE A 74 -6.57 -1.65 -0.20
CA PHE A 74 -7.78 -0.98 0.34
C PHE A 74 -8.45 -0.07 -0.71
N VAL A 75 -8.07 -0.26 -1.97
CA VAL A 75 -8.59 0.48 -3.12
C VAL A 75 -9.43 -0.47 -3.98
N GLU A 76 -10.52 0.05 -4.52
CA GLU A 76 -11.34 -0.68 -5.49
C GLU A 76 -10.73 -0.59 -6.88
N ARG A 77 -10.88 -1.65 -7.69
CA ARG A 77 -10.61 -1.56 -9.12
C ARG A 77 -11.76 -0.82 -9.77
N ASN A 78 -11.47 0.30 -10.42
CA ASN A 78 -12.42 0.95 -11.33
C ASN A 78 -12.63 0.10 -12.59
#